data_AF-A0A5H2YGD1-F1
#
_entry.id   AF-A0A5H2YGD1-F1
#
_cell.length_a   1.000
_cell.length_b   1.000
_cell.length_c   1.000
_cell.angle_alpha   90.00
_cell.angle_beta   90.00
_cell.angle_gamma   90.00
#
_symmetry.space_group_name_H-M   'P 1'
#
loop_
_entity.id
_entity.type
_entity.pdbx_description
1 polymer ?
#
loop_
_entity_poly.entity_id
_entity_poly.type
_entity_poly.pdbx_seq_one_letter_code
_entity_poly.pdbx_strand_id
1 'polypeptide(L)'
;MFDPESAYRMMSEINYRNVLYKGQFAELSQMQTSLETMAVAGTALGSVDAGSSDDAIRQKLAQFVSDYNAWRTGFDEDMQQGGILADTQAAQVAGYELEQSVENPFNGADLGLRGMPDLGLSIDPVTKQAVLDEAALSRALQQNREGVVATVQQFSGNFVKSAELLTSSNNFFDRQLDNLSRAITYIADNQSSLQQEFGLGDTYQPKGKLAAALAAYERMLA
;
A
#
# COMPACT_ATOMS: atom_id res chain seq x y z
N MET A 1 -1.97 23.38 -40.46
CA MET A 1 -1.28 22.24 -41.10
C MET A 1 -1.50 21.07 -40.16
N PHE A 2 -2.30 20.09 -40.57
CA PHE A 2 -2.45 18.82 -39.84
C PHE A 2 -1.07 18.15 -39.85
N ASP A 3 -0.55 17.78 -38.68
CA ASP A 3 0.67 16.97 -38.56
C ASP A 3 0.26 15.54 -38.25
N PRO A 4 0.22 14.65 -39.26
CA PRO A 4 -0.23 13.27 -39.09
C PRO A 4 0.66 12.48 -38.12
N GLU A 5 1.94 12.85 -38.00
CA GLU A 5 2.87 12.16 -37.10
C GLU A 5 2.56 12.48 -35.64
N SER A 6 2.28 13.75 -35.33
CA SER A 6 1.83 14.16 -34.00
C SER A 6 0.48 13.53 -33.63
N ALA A 7 -0.47 13.48 -34.57
CA ALA A 7 -1.76 12.82 -34.38
C ALA A 7 -1.59 11.32 -34.07
N TYR A 8 -0.78 10.62 -34.85
CA TYR A 8 -0.47 9.21 -34.65
C TYR A 8 0.16 8.93 -33.28
N ARG A 9 1.14 9.74 -32.87
CA ARG A 9 1.80 9.63 -31.55
C ARG A 9 0.80 9.86 -30.42
N MET A 10 -0.12 10.80 -30.58
CA MET A 10 -1.18 11.06 -29.59
C MET A 10 -2.10 9.85 -29.41
N MET A 11 -2.57 9.22 -30.50
CA MET A 11 -3.41 8.03 -30.37
C MET A 11 -2.65 6.85 -29.75
N SER A 12 -1.37 6.68 -30.08
CA SER A 12 -0.52 5.64 -29.48
C SER A 12 -0.37 5.84 -27.96
N GLU A 13 -0.22 7.09 -27.52
CA GLU A 13 -0.18 7.45 -26.11
C GLU A 13 -1.54 7.20 -25.42
N ILE A 14 -2.67 7.52 -26.09
CA ILE A 14 -4.01 7.21 -25.58
C ILE A 14 -4.20 5.69 -25.41
N ASN A 15 -3.78 4.90 -26.40
CA ASN A 15 -3.85 3.43 -26.34
C ASN A 15 -3.01 2.88 -25.19
N TYR A 16 -1.80 3.41 -24.99
CA TYR A 16 -0.94 3.08 -23.85
C TYR A 16 -1.61 3.44 -22.51
N ARG A 17 -2.08 4.67 -22.36
CA ARG A 17 -2.71 5.16 -21.13
C ARG A 17 -3.98 4.39 -20.77
N ASN A 18 -4.78 4.01 -21.76
CA ASN A 18 -5.96 3.18 -21.52
C ASN A 18 -5.59 1.86 -20.82
N VAL A 19 -4.54 1.19 -21.28
CA VAL A 19 -4.04 -0.05 -20.66
C VAL A 19 -3.42 0.24 -19.28
N LEU A 20 -2.60 1.29 -19.17
CA LEU A 20 -1.99 1.68 -17.90
C LEU A 20 -3.02 1.99 -16.83
N TYR A 21 -4.06 2.79 -17.14
CA TYR A 21 -5.11 3.17 -16.19
C TYR A 21 -5.90 1.97 -15.70
N LYS A 22 -6.19 0.99 -16.57
CA LYS A 22 -6.81 -0.28 -16.16
C LYS A 22 -5.92 -1.09 -15.23
N GLY A 23 -4.62 -1.16 -15.52
CA GLY A 23 -3.64 -1.80 -14.64
C GLY A 23 -3.55 -1.11 -13.29
N GLN A 24 -3.45 0.23 -13.29
CA GLN A 24 -3.45 1.06 -12.07
C GLN A 24 -4.71 0.87 -11.24
N PHE A 25 -5.88 0.81 -11.89
CA PHE A 25 -7.13 0.55 -11.20
C PHE A 25 -7.09 -0.79 -10.48
N ALA A 26 -6.68 -1.86 -11.16
CA ALA A 26 -6.61 -3.19 -10.56
C ALA A 26 -5.60 -3.26 -9.40
N GLU A 27 -4.38 -2.76 -9.58
CA GLU A 27 -3.35 -2.77 -8.54
C GLU A 27 -3.76 -1.91 -7.34
N LEU A 28 -4.38 -0.75 -7.57
CA LEU A 28 -4.81 0.12 -6.49
C LEU A 28 -5.99 -0.47 -5.71
N SER A 29 -6.94 -1.11 -6.40
CA SER A 29 -8.01 -1.88 -5.73
C SER A 29 -7.44 -3.02 -4.89
N GLN A 30 -6.45 -3.75 -5.40
CA GLN A 30 -5.78 -4.81 -4.65
C GLN A 30 -5.02 -4.27 -3.42
N MET A 31 -4.36 -3.12 -3.56
CA MET A 31 -3.71 -2.45 -2.44
C MET A 31 -4.71 -2.01 -1.38
N GLN A 32 -5.88 -1.49 -1.76
CA GLN A 32 -6.96 -1.13 -0.83
C GLN A 32 -7.38 -2.34 0.01
N THR A 33 -7.67 -3.48 -0.61
CA THR A 33 -7.99 -4.73 0.10
C THR A 33 -6.82 -5.24 0.97
N SER A 34 -5.59 -5.08 0.50
CA SER A 34 -4.40 -5.50 1.26
C SER A 34 -4.16 -4.61 2.50
N LEU A 35 -4.56 -3.33 2.47
CA LEU A 35 -4.55 -2.45 3.64
C LEU A 35 -5.57 -2.88 4.70
N GLU A 36 -6.73 -3.40 4.31
CA GLU A 36 -7.69 -4.00 5.25
C GLU A 36 -7.06 -5.22 5.95
N THR A 37 -6.26 -6.00 5.23
CA THR A 37 -5.49 -7.11 5.82
C THR A 37 -4.43 -6.60 6.81
N MET A 38 -3.78 -5.46 6.54
CA MET A 38 -2.88 -4.82 7.50
C MET A 38 -3.61 -4.34 8.76
N ALA A 39 -4.84 -3.84 8.65
CA ALA A 39 -5.66 -3.53 9.82
C ALA A 39 -5.95 -4.80 10.66
N VAL A 40 -6.19 -5.94 10.00
CA VAL A 40 -6.33 -7.24 10.69
C VAL A 40 -5.03 -7.65 11.39
N ALA A 41 -3.87 -7.49 10.76
CA ALA A 41 -2.57 -7.76 11.38
C ALA A 41 -2.35 -6.87 12.62
N GLY A 42 -2.68 -5.58 12.53
CA GLY A 42 -2.65 -4.65 13.66
C GLY A 42 -3.56 -5.12 14.79
N THR A 43 -4.80 -5.52 14.50
CA THR A 43 -5.76 -6.01 15.50
C THR A 43 -5.29 -7.31 16.14
N ALA A 44 -4.73 -8.23 15.36
CA ALA A 44 -4.18 -9.48 15.86
C ALA A 44 -3.00 -9.24 16.82
N LEU A 45 -2.18 -8.23 16.58
CA LEU A 45 -1.12 -7.79 17.49
C LEU A 45 -1.70 -7.18 18.78
N GLY A 46 -2.79 -6.39 18.69
CA GLY A 46 -3.47 -5.78 19.83
C GLY A 46 -4.12 -6.76 20.81
N SER A 47 -4.23 -8.04 20.44
CA SER A 47 -4.65 -9.11 21.35
C SER A 47 -3.62 -9.44 22.44
N VAL A 48 -2.40 -8.89 22.35
CA VAL A 48 -1.42 -8.94 23.43
C VAL A 48 -1.99 -8.22 24.65
N ASP A 49 -1.94 -8.90 25.79
CA ASP A 49 -2.45 -8.42 27.07
C ASP A 49 -1.52 -8.78 28.23
N ALA A 50 -1.91 -8.40 29.44
CA ALA A 50 -1.13 -8.67 30.64
C ALA A 50 -0.89 -10.17 30.89
N GLY A 51 -1.78 -11.05 30.41
CA GLY A 51 -1.69 -12.51 30.56
C GLY A 51 -0.87 -13.22 29.48
N SER A 52 -0.55 -12.55 28.39
CA SER A 52 0.20 -13.10 27.26
C SER A 52 1.64 -13.45 27.66
N SER A 53 2.11 -14.67 27.43
CA SER A 53 3.52 -15.00 27.74
C SER A 53 4.50 -14.17 26.90
N ASP A 54 5.74 -14.00 27.37
CA ASP A 54 6.79 -13.30 26.61
C ASP A 54 7.00 -13.93 25.22
N ASP A 55 6.88 -15.25 25.10
CA ASP A 55 6.94 -15.96 23.82
C ASP A 55 5.75 -15.63 22.92
N ALA A 56 4.54 -15.49 23.47
CA ALA A 56 3.37 -15.08 22.70
C ALA A 56 3.53 -13.63 22.18
N ILE A 57 4.09 -12.72 22.99
CA ILE A 57 4.39 -11.34 22.58
C ILE A 57 5.39 -11.33 21.42
N ARG A 58 6.50 -12.09 21.54
CA ARG A 58 7.50 -12.25 20.46
C ARG A 58 6.86 -12.77 19.18
N GLN A 59 6.07 -13.84 19.26
CA GLN A 59 5.42 -14.44 18.09
C GLN A 59 4.45 -13.47 17.41
N LYS A 60 3.68 -12.70 18.18
CA LYS A 60 2.76 -11.71 17.62
C LYS A 60 3.47 -10.56 16.91
N LEU A 61 4.57 -10.07 17.49
CA LEU A 61 5.40 -9.05 16.85
C LEU A 61 6.09 -9.57 15.58
N ALA A 62 6.64 -10.78 15.63
CA ALA A 62 7.23 -11.43 14.47
C ALA A 62 6.21 -11.66 13.34
N GLN A 63 4.97 -12.07 13.69
CA GLN A 63 3.90 -12.22 12.72
C GLN A 63 3.52 -10.88 12.09
N PHE A 64 3.37 -9.82 12.90
CA PHE A 64 3.12 -8.47 12.39
C PHE A 64 4.21 -8.01 11.41
N VAL A 65 5.49 -8.24 11.74
CA VAL A 65 6.62 -7.94 10.85
C VAL A 65 6.50 -8.72 9.53
N SER A 66 6.17 -10.01 9.60
CA SER A 66 5.96 -10.83 8.41
C SER A 66 4.83 -10.28 7.54
N ASP A 67 3.69 -9.92 8.14
CA ASP A 67 2.52 -9.41 7.42
C ASP A 67 2.83 -8.05 6.77
N TYR A 68 3.49 -7.14 7.50
CA TYR A 68 3.95 -5.85 6.97
C TYR A 68 4.91 -6.03 5.80
N ASN A 69 5.89 -6.93 5.92
CA ASN A 69 6.88 -7.17 4.88
C ASN A 69 6.28 -7.86 3.64
N ALA A 70 5.27 -8.72 3.83
CA ALA A 70 4.51 -9.29 2.74
C ALA A 70 3.72 -8.22 1.99
N TRP A 71 3.07 -7.30 2.71
CA TRP A 71 2.38 -6.15 2.11
C TRP A 71 3.36 -5.27 1.31
N ARG A 72 4.52 -4.92 1.88
CA ARG A 72 5.57 -4.14 1.19
C ARG A 72 6.05 -4.82 -0.08
N THR A 73 6.46 -6.08 0.03
CA THR A 73 6.96 -6.87 -1.10
C THR A 73 5.93 -6.95 -2.23
N GLY A 74 4.64 -6.99 -1.89
CA GLY A 74 3.56 -7.00 -2.86
C GLY A 74 3.50 -5.77 -3.77
N PHE A 75 3.94 -4.60 -3.28
CA PHE A 75 3.73 -3.32 -3.97
C PHE A 75 4.99 -2.48 -4.20
N ASP A 76 6.14 -2.83 -3.62
CA ASP A 76 7.36 -2.02 -3.72
C ASP A 76 7.78 -1.78 -5.18
N GLU A 77 7.79 -2.81 -6.01
CA GLU A 77 8.09 -2.67 -7.44
C GLU A 77 7.06 -1.81 -8.18
N ASP A 78 5.79 -1.86 -7.77
CA ASP A 78 4.72 -1.11 -8.43
C ASP A 78 4.77 0.37 -8.05
N MET A 79 5.25 0.71 -6.85
CA MET A 79 5.42 2.09 -6.39
C MET A 79 6.76 2.72 -6.82
N GLN A 80 7.72 1.94 -7.30
CA GLN A 80 9.00 2.44 -7.81
C GLN A 80 8.86 3.16 -9.15
N GLN A 81 9.87 3.94 -9.54
CA GLN A 81 9.89 4.62 -10.83
C GLN A 81 9.69 3.63 -11.99
N GLY A 82 8.67 3.87 -12.82
CA GLY A 82 8.32 2.99 -13.94
C GLY A 82 7.45 1.79 -13.55
N GLY A 83 7.15 1.61 -12.26
CA GLY A 83 6.12 0.70 -11.77
C GLY A 83 4.71 1.19 -12.09
N ILE A 84 3.71 0.31 -11.94
CA ILE A 84 2.32 0.59 -12.31
C ILE A 84 1.76 1.75 -11.49
N LEU A 85 2.08 1.80 -10.19
CA LEU A 85 1.60 2.77 -9.21
C LEU A 85 2.60 3.92 -8.94
N ALA A 86 3.67 4.06 -9.72
CA ALA A 86 4.75 5.02 -9.51
C ALA A 86 4.26 6.46 -9.23
N ASP A 87 3.26 6.92 -9.98
CA ASP A 87 2.69 8.27 -9.90
C ASP A 87 1.34 8.31 -9.15
N THR A 88 1.02 7.26 -8.41
CA THR A 88 -0.26 7.14 -7.70
C THR A 88 -0.12 7.63 -6.26
N GLN A 89 -0.63 8.84 -5.99
CA GLN A 89 -0.55 9.46 -4.66
C GLN A 89 -1.15 8.56 -3.56
N ALA A 90 -2.27 7.86 -3.85
CA ALA A 90 -2.90 6.96 -2.88
C ALA A 90 -1.95 5.85 -2.41
N ALA A 91 -1.16 5.27 -3.32
CA ALA A 91 -0.19 4.23 -3.00
C ALA A 91 1.00 4.78 -2.20
N GLN A 92 1.54 5.93 -2.63
CA GLN A 92 2.65 6.59 -1.94
C GLN A 92 2.29 6.98 -0.50
N VAL A 93 1.10 7.57 -0.30
CA VAL A 93 0.59 7.95 1.02
C VAL A 93 0.39 6.70 1.88
N ALA A 94 -0.19 5.63 1.35
CA ALA A 94 -0.35 4.38 2.10
C ALA A 94 0.98 3.83 2.61
N GLY A 95 1.99 3.72 1.74
CA GLY A 95 3.33 3.27 2.14
C GLY A 95 3.95 4.16 3.21
N TYR A 96 3.88 5.47 3.03
CA TYR A 96 4.43 6.42 3.99
C TYR A 96 3.73 6.36 5.35
N GLU A 97 2.40 6.38 5.38
CA GLU A 97 1.62 6.38 6.64
C GLU A 97 1.84 5.10 7.45
N LEU A 98 1.91 3.93 6.79
CA LEU A 98 2.20 2.68 7.52
C LEU A 98 3.63 2.67 8.10
N GLU A 99 4.63 3.19 7.38
CA GLU A 99 6.00 3.37 7.89
C GLU A 99 6.03 4.31 9.09
N GLN A 100 5.41 5.49 8.98
CA GLN A 100 5.36 6.45 10.09
C GLN A 100 4.59 5.91 11.30
N SER A 101 3.58 5.08 11.09
CA SER A 101 2.84 4.44 12.18
C SER A 101 3.73 3.49 13.00
N VAL A 102 4.57 2.69 12.34
CA VAL A 102 5.55 1.80 12.99
C VAL A 102 6.62 2.59 13.73
N GLU A 103 7.14 3.66 13.12
CA GLU A 103 8.19 4.51 13.69
C GLU A 103 7.68 5.53 14.72
N ASN A 104 6.37 5.57 15.00
CA ASN A 104 5.79 6.59 15.86
C ASN A 104 6.32 6.46 17.32
N PRO A 105 7.07 7.46 17.81
CA PRO A 105 7.75 7.38 19.12
C PRO A 105 6.79 7.64 20.29
N PHE A 106 5.55 8.05 20.04
CA PHE A 106 4.61 8.44 21.09
C PHE A 106 3.86 7.26 21.71
N ASN A 107 3.90 6.07 21.10
CA ASN A 107 3.35 4.87 21.71
C ASN A 107 4.19 4.51 22.96
N GLY A 108 3.55 4.40 24.13
CA GLY A 108 4.19 4.05 25.39
C GLY A 108 4.98 5.17 26.07
N ALA A 109 4.87 6.41 25.57
CA ALA A 109 5.63 7.55 26.09
C ALA A 109 5.31 7.85 27.57
N ASP A 110 4.07 7.63 27.99
CA ASP A 110 3.62 7.73 29.38
C ASP A 110 4.21 6.65 30.29
N LEU A 111 4.74 5.58 29.71
CA LEU A 111 5.34 4.42 30.37
C LEU A 111 6.87 4.39 30.26
N GLY A 112 7.46 5.48 29.75
CA GLY A 112 8.91 5.63 29.62
C GLY A 112 9.53 4.93 28.40
N LEU A 113 8.71 4.53 27.42
CA LEU A 113 9.14 3.92 26.16
C LEU A 113 8.90 4.90 25.00
N ARG A 114 9.77 4.88 23.99
CA ARG A 114 9.67 5.75 22.80
C ARG A 114 9.22 4.93 21.59
N GLY A 115 8.04 4.34 21.70
CA GLY A 115 7.43 3.56 20.64
C GLY A 115 8.02 2.17 20.44
N MET A 116 7.62 1.57 19.32
CA MET A 116 8.06 0.26 18.88
C MET A 116 9.60 0.11 18.72
N PRO A 117 10.37 1.18 18.38
CA PRO A 117 11.82 1.10 18.34
C PRO A 117 12.48 0.74 19.68
N ASP A 118 11.97 1.23 20.82
CA ASP A 118 12.49 0.84 22.14
C ASP A 118 12.15 -0.64 22.48
N LEU A 119 11.19 -1.25 21.76
CA LEU A 119 10.88 -2.68 21.81
C LEU A 119 11.68 -3.50 20.76
N GLY A 120 12.51 -2.85 19.94
CA GLY A 120 13.32 -3.49 18.91
C GLY A 120 12.65 -3.62 17.54
N LEU A 121 11.47 -3.04 17.33
CA LEU A 121 10.82 -3.03 16.01
C LEU A 121 11.10 -1.70 15.29
N SER A 122 11.70 -1.76 14.12
CA SER A 122 11.99 -0.59 13.28
C SER A 122 11.84 -0.89 11.78
N ILE A 123 11.87 0.15 10.95
CA ILE A 123 11.86 0.08 9.49
C ILE A 123 13.28 0.30 8.97
N ASP A 124 13.77 -0.62 8.14
CA ASP A 124 15.02 -0.43 7.40
C ASP A 124 14.87 0.78 6.45
N PRO A 125 15.75 1.79 6.52
CA PRO A 125 15.57 3.03 5.77
C PRO A 125 15.74 2.85 4.26
N VAL A 126 16.39 1.77 3.81
CA VAL A 126 16.67 1.48 2.40
C VAL A 126 15.62 0.55 1.83
N THR A 127 15.41 -0.61 2.46
CA THR A 127 14.48 -1.64 1.96
C THR A 127 13.03 -1.37 2.34
N LYS A 128 12.79 -0.47 3.30
CA LYS A 128 11.47 -0.17 3.86
C LYS A 128 10.79 -1.37 4.52
N GLN A 129 11.55 -2.42 4.81
CA GLN A 129 11.07 -3.60 5.52
C GLN A 129 11.14 -3.40 7.03
N ALA A 130 10.16 -3.94 7.75
CA ALA A 130 10.19 -4.02 9.19
C ALA A 130 11.20 -5.08 9.66
N VAL A 131 11.91 -4.77 10.75
CA VAL A 131 12.91 -5.61 11.39
C VAL A 131 12.60 -5.68 12.89
N LEU A 132 12.70 -6.87 13.47
CA LEU A 132 12.58 -7.09 14.91
C LEU A 132 13.92 -7.54 15.50
N ASP A 133 14.51 -6.71 16.36
CA ASP A 133 15.62 -7.08 17.24
C ASP A 133 15.07 -7.83 18.47
N GLU A 134 15.10 -9.16 18.41
CA GLU A 134 14.61 -10.03 19.50
C GLU A 134 15.39 -9.85 20.82
N ALA A 135 16.66 -9.41 20.75
CA ALA A 135 17.47 -9.15 21.93
C ALA A 135 17.08 -7.82 22.59
N ALA A 136 16.73 -6.80 21.80
CA ALA A 136 16.13 -5.57 22.31
C ALA A 136 14.75 -5.85 22.95
N LEU A 137 13.89 -6.59 22.27
CA LEU A 137 12.58 -6.97 22.80
C LEU A 137 12.70 -7.74 24.12
N SER A 138 13.61 -8.71 24.19
CA SER A 138 13.81 -9.49 25.41
C SER A 138 14.31 -8.64 26.59
N ARG A 139 15.16 -7.63 26.33
CA ARG A 139 15.59 -6.67 27.36
C ARG A 139 14.42 -5.79 27.82
N ALA A 140 13.62 -5.28 26.89
CA ALA A 140 12.46 -4.46 27.22
C ALA A 140 11.44 -5.23 28.09
N LEU A 141 11.14 -6.48 27.74
CA LEU A 141 10.26 -7.36 28.52
C LEU A 141 10.79 -7.62 29.94
N GLN A 142 12.10 -7.85 30.10
CA GLN A 142 12.71 -8.05 31.42
C GLN A 142 12.69 -6.79 32.29
N GLN A 143 12.82 -5.62 31.68
CA GLN A 143 12.91 -4.34 32.40
C GLN A 143 11.56 -3.74 32.75
N ASN A 144 10.62 -3.74 31.79
CA ASN A 144 9.32 -3.10 31.93
C ASN A 144 8.26 -3.82 31.09
N ARG A 145 7.88 -5.04 31.50
CA ARG A 145 6.89 -5.84 30.77
C ARG A 145 5.52 -5.14 30.63
N GLU A 146 5.07 -4.45 31.67
CA GLU A 146 3.81 -3.70 31.65
C GLU A 146 3.87 -2.59 30.58
N GLY A 147 4.96 -1.84 30.55
CA GLY A 147 5.23 -0.84 29.52
C GLY A 147 5.21 -1.43 28.11
N VAL A 148 5.84 -2.58 27.90
CA VAL A 148 5.85 -3.27 26.60
C VAL A 148 4.44 -3.64 26.15
N VAL A 149 3.64 -4.30 27.01
CA VAL A 149 2.27 -4.70 26.67
C VAL A 149 1.42 -3.50 26.30
N ALA A 150 1.45 -2.45 27.12
CA ALA A 150 0.66 -1.24 26.86
C ALA A 150 1.15 -0.47 25.62
N THR A 151 2.45 -0.44 25.35
CA THR A 151 3.02 0.14 24.10
C THR A 151 2.50 -0.61 22.88
N VAL A 152 2.51 -1.94 22.90
CA VAL A 152 1.98 -2.79 21.82
C VAL A 152 0.49 -2.54 21.60
N GLN A 153 -0.29 -2.39 22.67
CA GLN A 153 -1.73 -2.08 22.58
C GLN A 153 -2.01 -0.70 22.00
N GLN A 154 -1.28 0.34 22.46
CA GLN A 154 -1.40 1.70 21.93
C GLN A 154 -1.00 1.75 20.45
N PHE A 155 0.14 1.14 20.10
CA PHE A 155 0.61 1.01 18.73
C PHE A 155 -0.45 0.31 17.85
N SER A 156 -0.93 -0.85 18.29
CA SER A 156 -1.94 -1.63 17.56
C SER A 156 -3.18 -0.78 17.27
N GLY A 157 -3.76 -0.13 18.28
CA GLY A 157 -4.94 0.71 18.09
C GLY A 157 -4.70 1.86 17.11
N ASN A 158 -3.56 2.54 17.22
CA ASN A 158 -3.19 3.63 16.32
C ASN A 158 -2.93 3.13 14.89
N PHE A 159 -2.24 2.00 14.72
CA PHE A 159 -1.93 1.41 13.43
C PHE A 159 -3.20 0.95 12.69
N VAL A 160 -4.09 0.25 13.39
CA VAL A 160 -5.42 -0.13 12.85
C VAL A 160 -6.15 1.12 12.40
N LYS A 161 -6.16 2.17 13.22
CA LYS A 161 -6.84 3.41 12.86
C LYS A 161 -6.24 4.07 11.62
N SER A 162 -4.92 4.11 11.49
CA SER A 162 -4.24 4.60 10.29
C SER A 162 -4.63 3.79 9.05
N ALA A 163 -4.60 2.47 9.12
CA ALA A 163 -4.97 1.58 8.02
C ALA A 163 -6.44 1.78 7.58
N GLU A 164 -7.38 1.88 8.53
CA GLU A 164 -8.79 2.18 8.25
C GLU A 164 -8.99 3.56 7.63
N LEU A 165 -8.25 4.58 8.08
CA LEU A 165 -8.36 5.93 7.54
C LEU A 165 -7.86 5.98 6.09
N LEU A 166 -6.79 5.26 5.75
CA LEU A 166 -6.28 5.19 4.38
C LEU A 166 -7.32 4.67 3.39
N THR A 167 -8.11 3.68 3.78
CA THR A 167 -9.14 3.05 2.93
C THR A 167 -10.55 3.62 3.16
N SER A 168 -10.69 4.62 4.04
CA SER A 168 -11.97 5.24 4.35
C SER A 168 -12.61 5.91 3.13
N SER A 169 -13.95 5.98 3.17
CA SER A 169 -14.72 6.49 2.05
C SER A 169 -14.38 7.95 1.74
N ASN A 170 -14.39 8.30 0.45
CA ASN A 170 -14.06 9.64 -0.05
C ASN A 170 -12.63 10.12 0.33
N ASN A 171 -11.71 9.18 0.59
CA ASN A 171 -10.29 9.47 0.77
C ASN A 171 -9.47 9.20 -0.52
N PHE A 172 -8.15 9.12 -0.41
CA PHE A 172 -7.22 9.01 -1.55
C PHE A 172 -7.53 7.84 -2.48
N PHE A 173 -7.79 6.64 -1.96
CA PHE A 173 -8.07 5.45 -2.77
C PHE A 173 -9.36 5.61 -3.58
N ASP A 174 -10.47 5.93 -2.92
CA ASP A 174 -11.77 6.14 -3.58
C ASP A 174 -11.69 7.20 -4.68
N ARG A 175 -11.07 8.35 -4.40
CA ARG A 175 -10.95 9.44 -5.37
C ARG A 175 -10.10 9.03 -6.57
N GLN A 176 -9.00 8.33 -6.32
CA GLN A 176 -8.12 7.88 -7.39
C GLN A 176 -8.78 6.80 -8.25
N LEU A 177 -9.47 5.83 -7.64
CA LEU A 177 -10.24 4.81 -8.36
C LEU A 177 -11.38 5.42 -9.18
N ASP A 178 -12.12 6.40 -8.64
CA ASP A 178 -13.15 7.13 -9.38
C ASP A 178 -12.56 7.92 -10.56
N ASN A 179 -11.44 8.61 -10.36
CA ASN A 179 -10.74 9.31 -11.45
C ASN A 179 -10.27 8.36 -12.56
N LEU A 180 -9.67 7.22 -12.19
CA LEU A 180 -9.26 6.18 -13.15
C LEU A 180 -10.46 5.61 -13.90
N SER A 181 -11.55 5.30 -13.19
CA SER A 181 -12.79 4.80 -13.78
C SER A 181 -13.37 5.77 -14.81
N ARG A 182 -13.43 7.07 -14.47
CA ARG A 182 -13.89 8.12 -15.40
C ARG A 182 -13.00 8.24 -16.62
N ALA A 183 -11.67 8.19 -16.44
CA ALA A 183 -10.73 8.27 -17.56
C ALA A 183 -10.85 7.06 -18.50
N ILE A 184 -10.96 5.84 -17.95
CA ILE A 184 -11.15 4.62 -18.72
C ILE A 184 -12.46 4.68 -19.50
N THR A 185 -13.55 5.08 -18.83
CA THR A 185 -14.88 5.21 -19.46
C THR A 185 -14.86 6.27 -20.56
N TYR A 186 -14.24 7.42 -20.33
CA TYR A 186 -14.12 8.47 -21.34
C TYR A 186 -13.40 7.98 -22.60
N ILE A 187 -12.28 7.27 -22.45
CA ILE A 187 -11.55 6.71 -23.60
C ILE A 187 -12.43 5.70 -24.34
N ALA A 188 -13.12 4.82 -23.62
CA ALA A 188 -13.99 3.81 -24.22
C ALA A 188 -15.15 4.46 -25.01
N ASP A 189 -15.85 5.42 -24.42
CA ASP A 189 -17.01 6.08 -25.03
C ASP A 189 -16.64 6.94 -26.24
N ASN A 190 -15.42 7.49 -26.26
CA ASN A 190 -14.96 8.39 -27.31
C ASN A 190 -13.99 7.74 -28.30
N GLN A 191 -13.76 6.43 -28.22
CA GLN A 191 -12.74 5.73 -29.00
C GLN A 191 -12.85 6.02 -30.51
N SER A 192 -14.06 5.94 -31.08
CA SER A 192 -14.28 6.20 -32.50
C SER A 192 -13.96 7.64 -32.89
N SER A 193 -14.34 8.61 -32.06
CA SER A 193 -14.07 10.04 -32.29
C SER A 193 -12.57 10.34 -32.18
N LEU A 194 -11.91 9.78 -31.17
CA LEU A 194 -10.46 9.89 -30.99
C LEU A 194 -9.72 9.27 -32.18
N GLN A 195 -10.16 8.12 -32.69
CA GLN A 195 -9.56 7.49 -33.87
C GLN A 195 -9.82 8.28 -35.16
N GLN A 196 -10.96 8.96 -35.26
CA GLN A 196 -11.25 9.85 -36.39
C GLN A 196 -10.33 11.08 -36.39
N GLU A 197 -10.03 11.64 -35.22
CA GLU A 197 -9.18 12.83 -35.06
C GLU A 197 -7.69 12.49 -35.18
N PHE A 198 -7.26 11.41 -34.53
CA PHE A 198 -5.85 11.08 -34.31
C PHE A 198 -5.33 9.89 -35.13
N GLY A 199 -6.21 9.19 -35.86
CA GLY A 199 -5.89 7.92 -36.52
C GLY A 199 -5.89 6.75 -35.53
N LEU A 200 -5.35 5.59 -35.93
CA LEU A 200 -5.38 4.38 -35.08
C LEU A 200 -4.30 4.34 -34.01
N GLY A 201 -3.14 4.93 -34.29
CA GLY A 201 -1.93 4.78 -33.47
C GLY A 201 -1.46 3.33 -33.35
N ASP A 202 -0.43 3.11 -32.54
CA ASP A 202 0.00 1.78 -32.14
C ASP A 202 -0.91 1.20 -31.05
N THR A 203 -1.28 -0.07 -31.19
CA THR A 203 -1.88 -0.81 -30.09
C THR A 203 -0.82 -1.07 -29.02
N TYR A 204 -1.17 -0.88 -27.74
CA TYR A 204 -0.26 -1.23 -26.66
C TYR A 204 -0.49 -2.67 -26.20
N GLN A 205 0.58 -3.47 -26.20
CA GLN A 205 0.58 -4.86 -25.74
C GLN A 205 1.37 -4.94 -24.43
N PRO A 206 0.69 -4.96 -23.27
CA PRO A 206 1.38 -4.97 -21.98
C PRO A 206 2.16 -6.27 -21.79
N LYS A 207 3.22 -6.22 -20.98
CA LYS A 207 4.03 -7.39 -20.59
C LYS A 207 4.23 -7.41 -19.08
N GLY A 208 4.64 -8.55 -18.54
CA GLY A 208 4.97 -8.70 -17.13
C GLY A 208 3.81 -8.31 -16.22
N LYS A 209 4.10 -7.56 -15.16
CA LYS A 209 3.11 -7.13 -14.16
C LYS A 209 1.92 -6.38 -14.76
N LEU A 210 2.16 -5.46 -15.72
CA LEU A 210 1.07 -4.70 -16.31
C LEU A 210 0.08 -5.59 -17.10
N ALA A 211 0.57 -6.68 -17.71
CA ALA A 211 -0.32 -7.65 -18.37
C ALA A 211 -1.15 -8.43 -17.35
N ALA A 212 -0.56 -8.81 -16.20
CA ALA A 212 -1.27 -9.47 -15.12
C ALA A 212 -2.34 -8.55 -14.49
N ALA A 213 -1.98 -7.28 -14.25
CA ALA A 213 -2.89 -6.26 -13.73
C ALA A 213 -4.06 -5.98 -14.70
N LEU A 214 -3.79 -5.88 -16.02
CA LEU A 214 -4.85 -5.75 -17.02
C LEU A 214 -5.80 -6.95 -16.99
N ALA A 215 -5.26 -8.17 -16.92
CA ALA A 215 -6.09 -9.37 -16.81
C ALA A 215 -6.89 -9.41 -15.50
N ALA A 216 -6.35 -8.87 -14.39
CA ALA A 216 -7.09 -8.71 -13.14
C ALA A 216 -8.24 -7.71 -13.28
N TYR A 217 -7.99 -6.55 -13.91
CA TYR A 217 -9.03 -5.56 -14.22
C TYR A 217 -10.18 -6.19 -15.04
N GLU A 218 -9.86 -6.96 -16.08
CA GLU A 218 -10.87 -7.61 -16.93
C GLU A 218 -11.74 -8.60 -16.14
N ARG A 219 -11.17 -9.32 -15.16
CA ARG A 219 -11.93 -10.21 -14.28
C ARG A 219 -12.86 -9.47 -13.33
N MET A 220 -12.54 -8.23 -12.94
CA MET A 220 -13.40 -7.42 -12.07
C MET A 220 -14.69 -6.98 -12.76
N LEU A 221 -14.73 -7.01 -14.10
CA LEU A 221 -15.88 -6.62 -14.91
C LEU A 221 -16.79 -7.80 -15.31
N ALA A 222 -16.37 -9.04 -15.05
CA ALA A 222 -17.06 -10.26 -15.47
C ALA A 222 -18.03 -10.76 -14.39
#